data_AF-A0A259SSR5-F1
#
_entry.id   AF-A0A259SSR5-F1
#
_cell.length_a   1.000
_cell.length_b   1.000
_cell.length_c   1.000
_cell.angle_alpha   90.00
_cell.angle_beta   90.00
_cell.angle_gamma   90.00
#
_symmetry.space_group_name_H-M   'P 1'
#
loop_
_entity.id
_entity.type
_entity.pdbx_description
1 polymer ?
#
loop_
_entity_poly.entity_id
_entity_poly.type
_entity_poly.pdbx_seq_one_letter_code
_entity_poly.pdbx_strand_id
1 'polypeptide(L)'
;MKNAVLGLGGTVDYEVTWDDPTVQALAEAYGIAVDELDRLLPIESERDLVRTVLAFLRDGGGGERYVASSAVVERFAARFDTRITLGGTCVRAAIA
;
A
#
# COMPACT_ATOMS: atom_id res chain seq x y z
N MET A 1 -1.83 38.31 -11.04
CA MET A 1 -1.91 37.11 -10.16
C MET A 1 -2.45 35.96 -11.00
N LYS A 2 -1.75 34.82 -11.08
CA LYS A 2 -2.24 33.65 -11.83
C LYS A 2 -2.89 32.70 -10.83
N ASN A 3 -4.19 32.44 -11.01
CA ASN A 3 -4.91 31.45 -10.21
C ASN A 3 -4.77 30.09 -10.90
N ALA A 4 -4.43 29.05 -10.15
CA ALA A 4 -4.40 27.67 -10.63
C ALA A 4 -5.48 26.86 -9.90
N VAL A 5 -6.21 26.03 -10.64
CA VAL A 5 -7.14 25.05 -10.07
C VAL A 5 -6.43 23.70 -10.06
N LEU A 6 -6.22 23.16 -8.86
CA LEU A 6 -5.59 21.86 -8.64
C LEU A 6 -6.61 20.98 -7.93
N GLY A 7 -7.27 20.10 -8.66
CA GLY A 7 -8.29 19.22 -8.11
C GLY A 7 -8.83 18.33 -9.20
N LEU A 8 -8.40 17.07 -9.20
CA LEU A 8 -8.88 15.91 -10.00
C LEU A 8 -8.10 14.61 -9.68
N GLY A 9 -7.22 14.60 -8.66
CA GLY A 9 -6.41 13.44 -8.31
C GLY A 9 -5.74 13.56 -6.94
N GLY A 10 -6.41 14.20 -5.97
CA GLY A 10 -5.98 14.17 -4.57
C GLY A 10 -6.28 12.81 -3.95
N THR A 11 -5.32 12.28 -3.19
CA THR A 11 -5.45 10.99 -2.50
C THR A 11 -5.21 11.15 -1.00
N VAL A 12 -5.59 10.17 -0.22
CA VAL A 12 -5.11 10.00 1.15
C VAL A 12 -4.05 8.92 1.11
N ASP A 13 -2.84 9.26 1.51
CA ASP A 13 -1.72 8.34 1.53
C ASP A 13 -1.57 7.79 2.94
N TYR A 14 -1.58 6.47 3.07
CA TYR A 14 -1.30 5.74 4.30
C TYR A 14 0.16 5.28 4.23
N GLU A 15 1.04 6.01 4.92
CA GLU A 15 2.47 5.71 4.94
C GLU A 15 2.79 4.89 6.19
N VAL A 16 3.30 3.69 6.01
CA VAL A 16 3.59 2.74 7.10
C VAL A 16 5.09 2.63 7.36
N THR A 17 5.46 2.49 8.62
CA THR A 17 6.82 2.06 9.02
C THR A 17 6.84 0.53 9.06
N TRP A 18 7.66 -0.09 8.21
CA TRP A 18 7.81 -1.55 8.15
C TRP A 18 8.52 -2.11 9.38
N ASP A 19 8.03 -3.24 9.89
CA ASP A 19 8.71 -4.06 10.88
C ASP A 19 8.55 -5.56 10.57
N ASP A 20 9.65 -6.30 10.72
CA ASP A 20 9.70 -7.74 10.42
C ASP A 20 8.68 -8.56 11.23
N PRO A 21 8.48 -8.33 12.55
CA PRO A 21 7.51 -9.10 13.33
C PRO A 21 6.09 -9.02 12.79
N THR A 22 5.62 -7.83 12.41
CA THR A 22 4.27 -7.65 11.88
C THR A 22 4.10 -8.35 10.53
N VAL A 23 5.07 -8.21 9.62
CA VAL A 23 5.02 -8.88 8.31
C VAL A 23 5.01 -10.40 8.47
N GLN A 24 5.86 -10.94 9.36
CA GLN A 24 5.90 -12.37 9.65
C GLN A 24 4.58 -12.86 10.25
N ALA A 25 4.03 -12.14 11.24
CA ALA A 25 2.76 -12.51 11.86
C ALA A 25 1.59 -12.51 10.85
N LEU A 26 1.57 -11.58 9.91
CA LEU A 26 0.57 -11.55 8.83
C LEU A 26 0.74 -12.74 7.87
N ALA A 27 1.97 -13.07 7.48
CA ALA A 27 2.24 -14.22 6.62
C ALA A 27 1.77 -15.53 7.25
N GLU A 28 2.07 -15.72 8.55
CA GLU A 28 1.63 -16.87 9.34
C GLU A 28 0.10 -16.91 9.49
N ALA A 29 -0.52 -15.79 9.87
CA ALA A 29 -1.96 -15.70 10.08
C ALA A 29 -2.78 -16.00 8.81
N TYR A 30 -2.26 -15.64 7.63
CA TYR A 30 -2.90 -15.92 6.34
C TYR A 30 -2.43 -17.22 5.68
N GLY A 31 -1.50 -17.94 6.30
CA GLY A 31 -0.92 -19.17 5.75
C GLY A 31 -0.34 -18.97 4.35
N ILE A 32 0.43 -17.90 4.14
CA ILE A 32 1.02 -17.58 2.83
C ILE A 32 2.27 -18.45 2.61
N ALA A 33 2.26 -19.23 1.54
CA ALA A 33 3.40 -20.03 1.12
C ALA A 33 4.27 -19.30 0.07
N VAL A 34 5.51 -19.76 -0.12
CA VAL A 34 6.47 -19.15 -1.06
C VAL A 34 6.08 -19.38 -2.52
N ASP A 35 5.45 -20.51 -2.82
CA ASP A 35 5.06 -20.94 -4.16
C ASP A 35 3.84 -20.20 -4.72
N GLU A 36 3.03 -19.58 -3.87
CA GLU A 36 1.91 -18.71 -4.30
C GLU A 36 2.30 -17.24 -4.50
N LEU A 37 3.55 -16.85 -4.21
CA LEU A 37 4.00 -15.46 -4.32
C LEU A 37 4.10 -15.00 -5.79
N ASP A 38 3.14 -14.17 -6.20
CA ASP A 38 3.08 -13.55 -7.53
C ASP A 38 2.68 -12.07 -7.44
N ARG A 39 3.48 -11.20 -8.07
CA ARG A 39 3.29 -9.74 -8.12
C ARG A 39 2.16 -9.30 -9.03
N LEU A 40 1.57 -10.16 -9.85
CA LEU A 40 0.57 -9.79 -10.86
C LEU A 40 -0.86 -10.18 -10.49
N LEU A 41 -1.04 -10.99 -9.45
CA LEU A 41 -2.37 -11.41 -9.00
C LEU A 41 -3.20 -10.21 -8.49
N PRO A 42 -4.51 -10.17 -8.77
CA PRO A 42 -5.41 -9.13 -8.25
C PRO A 42 -5.35 -9.03 -6.72
N ILE A 43 -5.55 -7.81 -6.20
CA ILE A 43 -5.56 -7.54 -4.77
C ILE A 43 -6.99 -7.22 -4.33
N GLU A 44 -7.72 -8.26 -3.93
CA GLU A 44 -9.12 -8.17 -3.50
C GLU A 44 -9.27 -8.20 -1.97
N SER A 45 -8.26 -8.74 -1.28
CA SER A 45 -8.23 -8.88 0.17
C SER A 45 -6.91 -8.42 0.80
N GLU A 46 -6.88 -8.32 2.13
CA GLU A 46 -5.65 -8.04 2.88
C GLU A 46 -4.61 -9.16 2.70
N ARG A 47 -5.06 -10.43 2.58
CA ARG A 47 -4.19 -11.56 2.27
C ARG A 47 -3.49 -11.38 0.93
N ASP A 48 -4.22 -10.99 -0.12
CA ASP A 48 -3.64 -10.76 -1.45
C ASP A 48 -2.61 -9.62 -1.44
N LEU A 49 -2.87 -8.60 -0.62
CA LEU A 49 -1.94 -7.48 -0.44
C LEU A 49 -0.66 -7.95 0.25
N VAL A 50 -0.76 -8.69 1.35
CA VAL A 50 0.41 -9.26 2.05
C VAL A 50 1.20 -10.17 1.11
N ARG A 51 0.53 -11.06 0.36
CA ARG A 51 1.17 -11.93 -0.63
C ARG A 51 1.93 -11.13 -1.69
N THR A 52 1.32 -10.05 -2.18
CA THR A 52 1.96 -9.16 -3.17
C THR A 52 3.19 -8.46 -2.59
N VAL A 53 3.10 -7.95 -1.36
CA VAL A 53 4.24 -7.34 -0.64
C VAL A 53 5.38 -8.33 -0.48
N LEU A 54 5.09 -9.56 -0.04
CA LEU A 54 6.09 -10.62 0.11
C LEU A 54 6.75 -10.99 -1.23
N ALA A 55 5.97 -11.02 -2.32
CA ALA A 55 6.52 -11.20 -3.67
C ALA A 55 7.45 -10.02 -4.06
N PHE A 56 7.12 -8.79 -3.66
CA PHE A 56 8.01 -7.63 -3.83
C PHE A 56 9.32 -7.76 -3.06
N LEU A 57 9.26 -8.16 -1.79
CA LEU A 57 10.42 -8.36 -0.93
C LEU A 57 11.33 -9.48 -1.43
N ARG A 58 10.76 -10.65 -1.81
CA ARG A 58 11.51 -11.79 -2.37
C ARG A 58 12.35 -11.38 -3.57
N ASP A 59 11.77 -10.57 -4.44
CA ASP A 59 12.38 -10.14 -5.70
C ASP A 59 13.21 -8.84 -5.55
N GLY A 60 13.38 -8.33 -4.32
CA GLY A 60 14.23 -7.17 -4.00
C GLY A 60 13.80 -5.85 -4.65
N GLY A 61 12.50 -5.60 -4.81
CA GLY A 61 12.00 -4.40 -5.47
C GLY A 61 10.68 -3.87 -4.91
N GLY A 62 10.22 -2.74 -5.44
CA GLY A 62 8.91 -2.16 -5.16
C GLY A 62 8.11 -1.94 -6.44
N GLY A 63 6.89 -1.41 -6.30
CA GLY A 63 6.05 -1.09 -7.44
C GLY A 63 4.67 -0.59 -7.02
N GLU A 64 3.87 -0.24 -8.03
CA GLU A 64 2.49 0.20 -7.86
C GLU A 64 1.54 -0.91 -8.29
N ARG A 65 0.51 -1.16 -7.49
CA ARG A 65 -0.54 -2.15 -7.78
C ARG A 65 -1.90 -1.56 -7.44
N TYR A 66 -2.92 -1.99 -8.19
CA TYR A 66 -4.30 -1.64 -7.89
C TYR A 66 -4.86 -2.56 -6.82
N VAL A 67 -5.50 -1.94 -5.83
CA VAL A 67 -6.24 -2.62 -4.76
C VAL A 67 -7.72 -2.37 -4.98
N ALA A 68 -8.54 -3.41 -4.87
CA ALA A 68 -9.97 -3.32 -5.21
C ALA A 68 -10.76 -2.35 -4.32
N SER A 69 -10.27 -2.04 -3.12
CA SER A 69 -10.95 -1.15 -2.17
C SER A 69 -9.95 -0.49 -1.20
N SER A 70 -10.20 0.77 -0.82
CA SER A 70 -9.41 1.48 0.21
C SER A 70 -9.45 0.76 1.55
N ALA A 71 -10.55 0.05 1.87
CA ALA A 71 -10.69 -0.69 3.11
C ALA A 71 -9.63 -1.79 3.27
N VAL A 72 -9.10 -2.34 2.17
CA VAL A 72 -7.97 -3.29 2.21
C VAL A 72 -6.69 -2.59 2.66
N VAL A 73 -6.42 -1.41 2.10
CA VAL A 73 -5.24 -0.58 2.45
C VAL A 73 -5.34 -0.11 3.90
N GLU A 74 -6.51 0.36 4.33
CA GLU A 74 -6.75 0.82 5.70
C GLU A 74 -6.54 -0.29 6.74
N ARG A 75 -7.08 -1.50 6.49
CA ARG A 75 -6.87 -2.65 7.38
C ARG A 75 -5.40 -3.05 7.49
N PHE A 76 -4.71 -3.07 6.34
CA PHE A 76 -3.29 -3.39 6.29
C PHE A 76 -2.45 -2.33 7.02
N ALA A 77 -2.70 -1.04 6.76
CA ALA A 77 -1.99 0.05 7.41
C ALA A 77 -2.21 0.04 8.94
N ALA A 78 -3.41 -0.29 9.40
CA ALA A 78 -3.72 -0.40 10.84
C ALA A 78 -2.88 -1.45 11.60
N ARG A 79 -2.10 -2.30 10.91
CA ARG A 79 -1.15 -3.23 11.52
C ARG A 79 0.19 -2.59 11.89
N PHE A 80 0.49 -1.42 11.34
CA PHE A 80 1.79 -0.74 11.45
C PHE A 80 1.64 0.64 12.08
N ASP A 81 2.76 1.18 12.56
CA ASP A 81 2.84 2.63 12.80
C ASP A 81 2.60 3.36 11.47
N THR A 82 1.58 4.22 11.46
CA THR A 82 1.03 4.79 10.22
C THR A 82 0.89 6.30 10.33
N ARG A 83 1.42 7.01 9.33
CA ARG A 83 1.18 8.42 9.11
C ARG A 83 0.19 8.60 7.96
N ILE A 84 -0.85 9.39 8.19
CA ILE A 84 -1.83 9.76 7.16
C ILE A 84 -1.43 11.11 6.58
N THR A 85 -1.20 11.14 5.27
CA THR A 85 -0.82 12.37 4.55
C THR A 85 -1.77 12.60 3.38
N LEU A 86 -1.78 13.83 2.86
CA LEU A 86 -2.51 14.15 1.65
C LEU A 86 -1.61 13.89 0.45
N GLY A 87 -2.04 12.96 -0.39
CA GLY A 87 -1.35 12.54 -1.60
C GLY A 87 -1.96 13.11 -2.86
N GLY A 88 -1.45 12.62 -3.99
CA GLY A 88 -1.80 13.09 -5.31
C GLY A 88 -0.87 14.18 -5.79
N THR A 89 -0.35 14.01 -7.01
CA THR A 89 0.66 14.91 -7.59
C THR A 89 0.20 16.36 -7.61
N CYS A 90 -1.07 16.62 -7.96
CA CYS A 90 -1.61 17.98 -8.00
C CYS A 90 -1.70 18.63 -6.62
N VAL A 91 -2.00 17.85 -5.58
CA VAL A 91 -2.07 18.35 -4.21
C VAL A 91 -0.68 18.63 -3.68
N ARG A 92 0.25 17.67 -3.84
CA ARG A 92 1.64 17.85 -3.41
C ARG A 92 2.29 19.06 -4.09
N ALA A 93 1.99 19.29 -5.37
CA ALA A 93 2.44 20.49 -6.09
C ALA A 93 1.77 21.79 -5.62
N ALA A 94 0.59 21.73 -4.97
CA ALA A 94 -0.09 22.91 -4.44
C ALA A 94 0.46 23.36 -3.08
N ILE A 95 0.98 22.43 -2.28
CA ILE A 95 1.43 22.65 -0.91
C ILE A 95 2.96 22.79 -0.76
N ALA A 96 3.70 22.55 -1.84
CA ALA A 96 5.15 22.73 -1.94
C ALA A 96 5.52 24.17 -2.32
#